data_AF-A0A4Y6PQF9-F1
#
_entry.id   AF-A0A4Y6PQF9-F1
#
_cell.length_a   1.000
_cell.length_b   1.000
_cell.length_c   1.000
_cell.angle_alpha   90.00
_cell.angle_beta   90.00
_cell.angle_gamma   90.00
#
_symmetry.space_group_name_H-M   'P 1'
#
loop_
_entity.id
_entity.type
_entity.pdbx_description
1 polymer ?
#
loop_
_entity_poly.entity_id
_entity_poly.type
_entity_poly.pdbx_seq_one_letter_code
_entity_poly.pdbx_strand_id
1 'polypeptide(L)'
;MCGVCDDDPTNDCVQDCNGDWGGSATEDMCGTCDDDPSNDCVQDCAGTWGGSATADNCGVCDDDPSNDCVEDCAGTWGGSAVVDDCGTCDDDPTNDCDCAGTPGGSATEDMCGTCDEDPSNDCVQDCNGVWGGDATLDGCGTCDNDPSNDCVNDCNGVPGGPAELDMCGTCDDDPSNDCEQDCAGTWGGSAVEDMCGTCDDDPSNDCAQDCAGTWGGSAVEDMCGTCDDDPNNDCVQDCNGDWGGSATTDVCGRCVDGNTGKTACPTVELSPVADATLKSSAGDTNYGSDTSLEIRPTSYSDSDVLMRFDLSSLPQDIAIQGVQLQALAYDGFAYGGDGNVYTHFVADDTWDESTVTWNNQPTADATRSGHWWLWYGYSNPTEKLGVNADPALAAIVEQEYEGDGLLSVLLSSPGYRTSYRSREYSDSAKHPKLVVGYLPLTTETLEPSADAWVDSSSTNRGSEQSLYVRSSNRGEVYLRFDLSALPAGAQIVEARLTMIAYDGFAYGGDGNVYTRLVSDDSWTEGGINGTNKPAAAADNLGYWWLWYNHSMTNEQTGSFSTVELRDAVQTESEGDSQISVRLHSSGYDTTYYSREYSDAAKRPKLELQYVLP
;
A
#
# COMPACT_ATOMS: atom_id res chain seq x y z
N MET A 1 -69.72 63.58 25.85
CA MET A 1 -70.44 63.26 24.59
C MET A 1 -69.38 62.84 23.58
N CYS A 2 -69.04 61.56 23.59
CA CYS A 2 -68.09 60.95 22.65
C CYS A 2 -68.89 60.55 21.40
N GLY A 3 -68.39 60.81 20.19
CA GLY A 3 -69.15 60.48 18.97
C GLY A 3 -69.05 61.47 17.80
N VAL A 4 -68.07 62.38 17.81
CA VAL A 4 -67.62 63.08 16.60
C VAL A 4 -66.19 62.62 16.35
N CYS A 5 -65.95 61.91 15.25
CA CYS A 5 -64.60 61.62 14.81
C CYS A 5 -64.10 62.84 14.04
N ASP A 6 -63.29 63.65 14.70
CA ASP A 6 -62.43 64.64 14.04
C ASP A 6 -60.98 64.41 14.48
N ASP A 7 -60.06 65.17 13.89
CA ASP A 7 -58.63 65.05 14.14
C ASP A 7 -58.14 66.08 15.19
N ASP A 8 -59.03 66.67 16.00
CA ASP A 8 -58.67 67.60 17.09
C ASP A 8 -58.62 66.88 18.45
N PRO A 9 -57.43 66.44 18.91
CA PRO A 9 -57.28 65.65 20.12
C PRO A 9 -57.62 66.42 21.41
N THR A 10 -57.86 67.73 21.33
CA THR A 10 -58.17 68.54 22.53
C THR A 10 -59.58 68.32 23.07
N ASN A 11 -60.44 67.64 22.31
CA ASN A 11 -61.81 67.31 22.72
C ASN A 11 -62.07 65.80 22.86
N ASP A 12 -61.03 64.97 22.74
CA ASP A 12 -61.10 63.54 22.96
C ASP A 12 -61.46 63.21 24.42
N CYS A 13 -62.44 62.33 24.62
CA CYS A 13 -62.84 61.87 25.96
C CYS A 13 -61.71 61.07 26.62
N VAL A 14 -61.43 61.30 27.92
CA VAL A 14 -60.46 60.53 28.73
C VAL A 14 -61.19 59.75 29.83
N GLN A 15 -60.65 58.59 30.21
CA GLN A 15 -61.17 57.71 31.27
C GLN A 15 -60.72 58.19 32.66
N ASP A 16 -61.62 58.20 33.65
CA ASP A 16 -61.26 58.47 35.05
C ASP A 16 -60.68 57.22 35.75
N CYS A 17 -60.22 57.32 37.01
CA CYS A 17 -59.51 56.22 37.67
C CYS A 17 -60.38 54.97 37.95
N ASN A 18 -61.71 55.08 37.84
CA ASN A 18 -62.64 53.94 37.91
C ASN A 18 -62.93 53.32 36.53
N GLY A 19 -62.38 53.90 35.46
CA GLY A 19 -62.52 53.37 34.11
C GLY A 19 -63.78 53.85 33.38
N ASP A 20 -64.42 54.94 33.80
CA ASP A 20 -65.54 55.53 33.05
C ASP A 20 -65.07 56.68 32.14
N TRP A 21 -65.37 56.58 30.84
CA TRP A 21 -65.01 57.60 29.86
C TRP A 21 -65.82 58.88 30.08
N GLY A 22 -65.14 59.92 30.60
CA GLY A 22 -65.73 61.22 30.97
C GLY A 22 -66.24 61.36 32.41
N GLY A 23 -65.88 60.44 33.33
CA GLY A 23 -66.17 60.54 34.77
C GLY A 23 -65.23 61.49 35.55
N SER A 24 -65.40 61.60 36.88
CA SER A 24 -64.69 62.57 37.76
C SER A 24 -63.79 61.96 38.85
N ALA A 25 -63.70 60.63 38.97
CA ALA A 25 -62.97 59.98 40.06
C ALA A 25 -61.44 60.14 39.94
N THR A 26 -60.75 60.37 41.07
CA THR A 26 -59.27 60.51 41.14
C THR A 26 -58.66 59.68 42.27
N GLU A 27 -57.48 59.09 42.03
CA GLU A 27 -56.75 58.28 43.02
C GLU A 27 -55.93 59.17 43.97
N ASP A 28 -56.05 58.96 45.29
CA ASP A 28 -55.30 59.68 46.33
C ASP A 28 -53.83 59.21 46.47
N MET A 29 -53.02 59.91 47.27
CA MET A 29 -51.58 59.64 47.44
C MET A 29 -51.26 58.35 48.24
N CYS A 30 -52.28 57.63 48.68
CA CYS A 30 -52.19 56.30 49.31
C CYS A 30 -52.85 55.20 48.46
N GLY A 31 -53.40 55.53 47.29
CA GLY A 31 -53.89 54.57 46.29
C GLY A 31 -55.39 54.29 46.33
N THR A 32 -56.22 55.16 46.92
CA THR A 32 -57.69 54.99 46.92
C THR A 32 -58.32 55.84 45.82
N CYS A 33 -59.05 55.23 44.89
CA CYS A 33 -59.72 55.90 43.77
C CYS A 33 -61.20 56.13 44.07
N ASP A 34 -61.55 57.36 44.45
CA ASP A 34 -62.92 57.84 44.61
C ASP A 34 -63.01 59.38 44.40
N ASP A 35 -64.14 59.98 44.74
CA ASP A 35 -64.42 61.41 44.58
C ASP A 35 -64.59 62.11 45.96
N ASP A 36 -64.30 61.42 47.07
CA ASP A 36 -64.49 61.90 48.45
C ASP A 36 -63.15 62.27 49.12
N PRO A 37 -62.68 63.53 49.02
CA PRO A 37 -61.38 63.95 49.54
C PRO A 37 -61.27 63.96 51.09
N SER A 38 -62.28 63.46 51.81
CA SER A 38 -62.25 63.41 53.28
C SER A 38 -61.52 62.21 53.85
N ASN A 39 -61.22 61.20 53.03
CA ASN A 39 -60.52 59.98 53.44
C ASN A 39 -59.04 59.92 52.98
N ASP A 40 -58.56 60.92 52.23
CA ASP A 40 -57.17 61.07 51.80
C ASP A 40 -56.18 61.15 53.01
N CYS A 41 -55.07 60.41 52.98
CA CYS A 41 -54.07 60.34 54.07
C CYS A 41 -53.20 61.61 54.28
N VAL A 42 -52.49 61.73 55.43
CA VAL A 42 -51.56 62.84 55.82
C VAL A 42 -50.15 62.36 56.29
N GLN A 43 -49.14 63.26 56.34
CA GLN A 43 -47.74 62.96 56.72
C GLN A 43 -47.42 63.07 58.24
N ASP A 44 -46.40 62.34 58.73
CA ASP A 44 -45.82 62.45 60.10
C ASP A 44 -44.69 63.51 60.25
N CYS A 45 -44.05 63.64 61.44
CA CYS A 45 -43.00 64.67 61.67
C CYS A 45 -41.72 64.49 60.82
N ALA A 46 -41.55 63.30 60.24
CA ALA A 46 -40.47 62.96 59.31
C ALA A 46 -40.90 63.07 57.83
N GLY A 47 -42.15 63.41 57.54
CA GLY A 47 -42.66 63.69 56.19
C GLY A 47 -43.16 62.47 55.41
N THR A 48 -43.54 61.37 56.06
CA THR A 48 -44.04 60.16 55.39
C THR A 48 -45.56 60.09 55.42
N TRP A 49 -46.23 59.98 54.26
CA TRP A 49 -47.70 59.86 54.17
C TRP A 49 -48.15 58.54 54.84
N GLY A 50 -48.84 58.64 55.98
CA GLY A 50 -49.26 57.51 56.82
C GLY A 50 -48.28 57.06 57.93
N GLY A 51 -47.22 57.81 58.28
CA GLY A 51 -46.19 57.45 59.28
C GLY A 51 -46.51 57.76 60.77
N SER A 52 -45.56 57.53 61.70
CA SER A 52 -45.76 57.52 63.18
C SER A 52 -44.88 58.44 64.07
N ALA A 53 -43.95 59.25 63.54
CA ALA A 53 -42.91 59.92 64.35
C ALA A 53 -43.29 61.21 65.16
N THR A 54 -42.62 61.49 66.30
CA THR A 54 -42.85 62.64 67.25
C THR A 54 -41.56 63.32 67.81
N ALA A 55 -41.61 64.50 68.47
CA ALA A 55 -40.41 65.27 68.94
C ALA A 55 -40.22 65.38 70.48
N ASP A 56 -38.96 65.40 70.98
CA ASP A 56 -38.54 65.45 72.42
C ASP A 56 -38.34 66.87 73.04
N ASN A 57 -38.02 66.96 74.35
CA ASN A 57 -37.85 68.24 75.09
C ASN A 57 -36.56 69.01 74.76
N CYS A 58 -35.58 68.36 74.12
CA CYS A 58 -34.35 68.99 73.64
C CYS A 58 -34.46 69.33 72.12
N GLY A 59 -35.58 68.94 71.46
CA GLY A 59 -36.01 69.34 70.12
C GLY A 59 -35.81 68.33 68.98
N VAL A 60 -35.51 67.07 69.27
CA VAL A 60 -35.19 66.00 68.29
C VAL A 60 -36.46 65.25 67.88
N CYS A 61 -36.71 65.08 66.56
CA CYS A 61 -37.87 64.33 66.04
C CYS A 61 -37.46 62.92 65.60
N ASP A 62 -37.78 61.94 66.45
CA ASP A 62 -37.58 60.52 66.22
C ASP A 62 -38.52 59.70 67.12
N ASP A 63 -38.37 58.37 67.06
CA ASP A 63 -39.20 57.43 67.82
C ASP A 63 -38.38 56.79 68.98
N ASP A 64 -37.19 57.33 69.30
CA ASP A 64 -36.19 56.79 70.25
C ASP A 64 -36.03 57.64 71.52
N PRO A 65 -36.69 57.28 72.64
CA PRO A 65 -36.64 58.04 73.89
C PRO A 65 -35.32 57.91 74.71
N SER A 66 -34.23 57.36 74.14
CA SER A 66 -32.97 57.12 74.86
C SER A 66 -31.98 58.29 74.83
N ASN A 67 -32.20 59.27 73.96
CA ASN A 67 -31.27 60.39 73.71
C ASN A 67 -31.71 61.72 74.35
N ASP A 68 -32.73 61.69 75.21
CA ASP A 68 -33.21 62.81 76.02
C ASP A 68 -32.17 63.26 77.10
N CYS A 69 -31.93 64.57 77.31
CA CYS A 69 -30.79 65.18 78.06
C CYS A 69 -30.84 65.21 79.66
N VAL A 70 -29.73 65.47 80.45
CA VAL A 70 -29.52 65.44 82.00
C VAL A 70 -28.76 66.64 82.73
N GLU A 71 -28.76 66.78 84.10
CA GLU A 71 -28.37 67.97 84.99
C GLU A 71 -27.02 67.89 85.84
N ASP A 72 -26.26 69.00 86.12
CA ASP A 72 -24.91 69.09 86.79
C ASP A 72 -24.82 69.36 88.33
N CYS A 73 -23.60 69.46 88.95
CA CYS A 73 -23.41 69.65 90.42
C CYS A 73 -23.91 70.99 90.97
N ALA A 74 -24.31 71.91 90.08
CA ALA A 74 -24.98 73.18 90.39
C ALA A 74 -26.46 73.21 89.96
N GLY A 75 -26.99 72.16 89.32
CA GLY A 75 -28.40 71.99 88.96
C GLY A 75 -28.82 72.59 87.60
N THR A 76 -27.95 72.60 86.59
CA THR A 76 -28.29 73.03 85.21
C THR A 76 -28.23 71.84 84.23
N TRP A 77 -29.23 71.66 83.32
CA TRP A 77 -29.26 70.57 82.32
C TRP A 77 -28.09 70.78 81.32
N GLY A 78 -26.88 70.31 81.70
CA GLY A 78 -25.62 70.31 80.93
C GLY A 78 -24.34 71.08 81.43
N GLY A 79 -23.94 71.21 82.74
CA GLY A 79 -22.72 71.99 83.24
C GLY A 79 -21.53 71.27 84.01
N SER A 80 -20.51 71.98 84.64
CA SER A 80 -19.06 71.52 84.80
C SER A 80 -18.08 71.78 86.06
N ALA A 81 -18.41 71.80 87.37
CA ALA A 81 -17.42 72.08 88.51
C ALA A 81 -16.87 70.85 89.36
N VAL A 82 -15.70 70.94 90.10
CA VAL A 82 -14.93 69.82 90.80
C VAL A 82 -14.16 70.11 92.16
N VAL A 83 -13.56 69.12 92.88
CA VAL A 83 -12.89 69.17 94.25
C VAL A 83 -11.39 68.71 94.27
N ASP A 84 -10.49 69.29 95.10
CA ASP A 84 -9.01 69.01 95.20
C ASP A 84 -8.48 68.07 96.34
N ASP A 85 -7.17 67.72 96.33
CA ASP A 85 -6.49 66.74 97.24
C ASP A 85 -6.30 67.24 98.69
N CYS A 86 -6.57 68.51 98.96
CA CYS A 86 -6.71 69.06 100.32
C CYS A 86 -8.19 69.20 100.74
N GLY A 87 -9.15 68.96 99.83
CA GLY A 87 -10.58 68.81 100.08
C GLY A 87 -11.47 70.01 99.72
N THR A 88 -11.05 70.94 98.86
CA THR A 88 -11.80 72.18 98.52
C THR A 88 -12.45 72.10 97.13
N CYS A 89 -13.73 72.52 96.98
CA CYS A 89 -14.44 72.59 95.68
C CYS A 89 -14.22 73.96 95.02
N ASP A 90 -13.07 74.15 94.39
CA ASP A 90 -12.72 75.36 93.62
C ASP A 90 -11.69 75.10 92.48
N ASP A 91 -11.03 76.15 92.01
CA ASP A 91 -10.11 76.16 90.88
C ASP A 91 -8.73 76.89 91.09
N ASP A 92 -8.10 76.98 92.30
CA ASP A 92 -6.79 77.71 92.58
C ASP A 92 -5.57 76.85 93.09
N PRO A 93 -4.36 76.87 92.45
CA PRO A 93 -3.22 75.95 92.71
C PRO A 93 -1.95 76.46 93.46
N THR A 94 -1.94 77.57 94.20
CA THR A 94 -0.68 78.20 94.73
C THR A 94 -0.21 77.76 96.14
N ASN A 95 -0.87 76.79 96.78
CA ASN A 95 -0.65 76.41 98.17
C ASN A 95 -0.24 74.91 98.33
N ASP A 96 0.47 74.38 97.33
CA ASP A 96 0.84 72.96 97.17
C ASP A 96 2.27 72.62 97.72
N CYS A 97 2.65 71.34 97.97
CA CYS A 97 3.88 70.87 98.70
C CYS A 97 4.92 70.00 97.87
N ASP A 98 6.20 69.77 98.32
CA ASP A 98 7.33 69.00 97.62
C ASP A 98 7.53 67.48 97.99
N CYS A 99 8.40 66.69 97.28
CA CYS A 99 8.56 65.21 97.46
C CYS A 99 9.09 64.76 98.82
N ALA A 100 9.91 65.59 99.47
CA ALA A 100 10.43 65.31 100.80
C ALA A 100 9.50 65.83 101.92
N GLY A 101 8.33 66.39 101.57
CA GLY A 101 7.33 66.90 102.51
C GLY A 101 7.72 68.24 103.16
N THR A 102 8.59 69.01 102.53
CA THR A 102 9.06 70.31 103.02
C THR A 102 8.37 71.44 102.24
N PRO A 103 7.51 72.27 102.87
CA PRO A 103 6.88 73.39 102.17
C PRO A 103 7.94 74.33 101.56
N GLY A 104 8.02 74.34 100.23
CA GLY A 104 8.98 75.13 99.45
C GLY A 104 10.40 74.56 99.32
N GLY A 105 10.63 73.24 99.50
CA GLY A 105 11.93 72.59 99.23
C GLY A 105 12.21 72.30 97.74
N SER A 106 13.40 71.73 97.43
CA SER A 106 13.92 71.54 96.05
C SER A 106 14.35 70.11 95.68
N ALA A 107 14.12 69.11 96.53
CA ALA A 107 14.42 67.71 96.19
C ALA A 107 13.42 67.20 95.14
N THR A 108 13.89 66.37 94.21
CA THR A 108 13.06 65.77 93.16
C THR A 108 13.24 64.26 93.11
N GLU A 109 12.13 63.53 93.02
CA GLU A 109 12.13 62.09 92.82
C GLU A 109 12.49 61.79 91.36
N ASP A 110 13.50 60.96 91.13
CA ASP A 110 13.84 60.46 89.80
C ASP A 110 12.77 59.49 89.26
N MET A 111 12.87 59.12 87.98
CA MET A 111 11.89 58.25 87.32
C MET A 111 11.95 56.78 87.77
N CYS A 112 12.86 56.43 88.69
CA CYS A 112 12.97 55.14 89.34
C CYS A 112 12.68 55.19 90.86
N GLY A 113 12.20 56.33 91.39
CA GLY A 113 11.68 56.48 92.75
C GLY A 113 12.71 56.92 93.80
N THR A 114 13.86 57.45 93.39
CA THR A 114 14.89 57.94 94.33
C THR A 114 14.81 59.47 94.42
N CYS A 115 14.39 60.02 95.56
CA CYS A 115 14.33 61.47 95.81
C CYS A 115 15.69 61.92 96.41
N ASP A 116 16.63 62.30 95.54
CA ASP A 116 17.95 62.88 95.88
C ASP A 116 18.45 63.95 94.87
N GLU A 117 19.74 64.34 94.90
CA GLU A 117 20.34 65.39 94.06
C GLU A 117 21.52 64.90 93.16
N ASP A 118 21.79 63.58 93.03
CA ASP A 118 22.94 63.02 92.26
C ASP A 118 22.53 62.43 90.89
N PRO A 119 22.73 63.15 89.77
CA PRO A 119 22.23 62.70 88.46
C PRO A 119 23.02 61.56 87.81
N SER A 120 24.09 61.05 88.46
CA SER A 120 24.93 60.01 87.87
C SER A 120 24.41 58.59 88.09
N ASN A 121 23.46 58.43 89.01
CA ASN A 121 22.79 57.16 89.29
C ASN A 121 21.38 57.08 88.67
N ASP A 122 20.94 58.14 87.98
CA ASP A 122 19.70 58.19 87.22
C ASP A 122 19.66 57.06 86.16
N CYS A 123 18.58 56.27 86.17
CA CYS A 123 18.35 55.18 85.23
C CYS A 123 18.15 55.66 83.77
N VAL A 124 18.38 54.79 82.75
CA VAL A 124 18.08 55.03 81.29
C VAL A 124 17.12 53.97 80.71
N GLN A 125 16.32 54.30 79.69
CA GLN A 125 15.33 53.37 79.10
C GLN A 125 15.93 52.30 78.18
N ASP A 126 15.34 51.08 78.20
CA ASP A 126 15.52 50.05 77.17
C ASP A 126 14.62 50.28 75.93
N CYS A 127 14.65 49.38 74.93
CA CYS A 127 13.85 49.57 73.71
C CYS A 127 12.32 49.48 73.91
N ASN A 128 11.85 49.03 75.08
CA ASN A 128 10.44 49.05 75.49
C ASN A 128 10.09 50.29 76.32
N GLY A 129 11.04 51.22 76.48
CA GLY A 129 10.83 52.47 77.21
C GLY A 129 10.85 52.29 78.73
N VAL A 130 11.36 51.17 79.26
CA VAL A 130 11.43 50.94 80.70
C VAL A 130 12.76 51.45 81.24
N TRP A 131 12.71 52.45 82.14
CA TRP A 131 13.89 53.02 82.78
C TRP A 131 14.59 51.96 83.64
N GLY A 132 15.82 51.58 83.27
CA GLY A 132 16.63 50.54 83.92
C GLY A 132 16.46 49.11 83.37
N GLY A 133 15.74 48.91 82.25
CA GLY A 133 15.49 47.58 81.65
C GLY A 133 16.62 47.02 80.76
N ASP A 134 16.48 45.77 80.28
CA ASP A 134 17.50 45.02 79.53
C ASP A 134 17.08 44.51 78.12
N ALA A 135 15.91 44.91 77.60
CA ALA A 135 15.41 44.46 76.29
C ALA A 135 16.13 45.10 75.08
N THR A 136 16.28 44.35 73.98
CA THR A 136 16.93 44.77 72.72
C THR A 136 16.09 44.44 71.48
N LEU A 137 16.24 45.22 70.39
CA LEU A 137 15.48 45.04 69.14
C LEU A 137 16.13 43.97 68.23
N ASP A 138 15.37 42.95 67.82
CA ASP A 138 15.82 41.87 66.94
C ASP A 138 15.74 42.20 65.43
N GLY A 139 16.21 41.28 64.57
CA GLY A 139 16.24 41.43 63.11
C GLY A 139 14.87 41.38 62.40
N CYS A 140 13.80 41.12 63.14
CA CYS A 140 12.41 41.02 62.71
C CYS A 140 11.58 42.21 63.23
N GLY A 141 12.18 43.06 64.08
CA GLY A 141 11.60 44.27 64.64
C GLY A 141 10.92 44.09 66.00
N THR A 142 11.11 42.96 66.69
CA THR A 142 10.57 42.72 68.04
C THR A 142 11.58 43.17 69.10
N CYS A 143 11.12 43.90 70.12
CA CYS A 143 11.96 44.36 71.23
C CYS A 143 11.70 43.50 72.47
N ASP A 144 12.58 42.54 72.73
CA ASP A 144 12.58 41.74 73.96
C ASP A 144 14.00 41.25 74.34
N ASN A 145 14.11 40.31 75.27
CA ASN A 145 15.36 39.74 75.74
C ASN A 145 15.38 38.20 75.63
N ASP A 146 14.58 37.61 74.74
CA ASP A 146 14.46 36.16 74.53
C ASP A 146 15.03 35.71 73.17
N PRO A 147 16.31 35.25 73.11
CA PRO A 147 16.95 34.86 71.85
C PRO A 147 16.33 33.63 71.16
N SER A 148 15.30 33.02 71.75
CA SER A 148 14.65 31.82 71.20
C SER A 148 13.50 32.13 70.24
N ASN A 149 13.05 33.38 70.17
CA ASN A 149 11.98 33.81 69.26
C ASN A 149 12.48 34.67 68.07
N ASP A 150 13.79 34.90 67.98
CA ASP A 150 14.44 35.50 66.82
C ASP A 150 14.10 34.71 65.53
N CYS A 151 13.64 35.40 64.48
CA CYS A 151 13.24 34.74 63.23
C CYS A 151 14.41 34.13 62.44
N VAL A 152 14.16 32.99 61.80
CA VAL A 152 15.08 32.29 60.90
C VAL A 152 14.80 32.72 59.45
N ASN A 153 15.84 32.81 58.62
CA ASN A 153 15.70 33.15 57.20
C ASN A 153 15.09 32.00 56.39
N ASP A 154 14.23 32.33 55.42
CA ASP A 154 13.76 31.41 54.38
C ASP A 154 14.88 31.04 53.38
N CYS A 155 14.60 30.17 52.40
CA CYS A 155 15.63 29.73 51.46
C CYS A 155 16.15 30.86 50.52
N ASN A 156 15.43 32.00 50.43
CA ASN A 156 15.84 33.20 49.71
C ASN A 156 16.58 34.22 50.61
N GLY A 157 16.77 33.88 51.90
CA GLY A 157 17.50 34.71 52.85
C GLY A 157 16.66 35.81 53.50
N VAL A 158 15.32 35.76 53.39
CA VAL A 158 14.40 36.72 54.00
C VAL A 158 14.05 36.23 55.42
N PRO A 159 14.33 37.01 56.49
CA PRO A 159 13.94 36.65 57.85
C PRO A 159 12.41 36.46 57.96
N GLY A 160 11.97 35.25 58.31
CA GLY A 160 10.56 34.89 58.42
C GLY A 160 9.77 34.81 57.10
N GLY A 161 10.44 34.71 55.95
CA GLY A 161 9.76 34.57 54.63
C GLY A 161 9.15 33.17 54.38
N PRO A 162 8.23 33.03 53.39
CA PRO A 162 7.49 31.80 53.15
C PRO A 162 8.16 30.82 52.17
N ALA A 163 9.28 31.20 51.53
CA ALA A 163 9.87 30.39 50.46
C ALA A 163 10.53 29.11 50.99
N GLU A 164 10.19 27.97 50.40
CA GLU A 164 10.77 26.66 50.71
C GLU A 164 11.54 26.10 49.51
N LEU A 165 12.57 25.29 49.78
CA LEU A 165 13.38 24.67 48.72
C LEU A 165 12.71 23.35 48.30
N ASP A 166 12.28 23.27 47.04
CA ASP A 166 11.68 22.07 46.47
C ASP A 166 12.74 20.95 46.21
N MET A 167 12.27 19.78 45.77
CA MET A 167 13.12 18.60 45.54
C MET A 167 13.99 18.67 44.27
N CYS A 168 13.84 19.70 43.43
CA CYS A 168 14.71 20.00 42.27
C CYS A 168 15.58 21.25 42.50
N GLY A 169 15.49 21.88 43.66
CA GLY A 169 16.33 23.00 44.09
C GLY A 169 15.80 24.38 43.72
N THR A 170 14.53 24.52 43.35
CA THR A 170 13.87 25.83 43.22
C THR A 170 13.41 26.30 44.59
N CYS A 171 13.62 27.58 44.89
CA CYS A 171 13.29 28.17 46.17
C CYS A 171 12.22 29.25 45.96
N ASP A 172 10.96 28.88 46.15
CA ASP A 172 9.81 29.76 46.08
C ASP A 172 8.65 29.27 46.96
N ASP A 173 7.48 29.89 46.86
CA ASP A 173 6.27 29.57 47.61
C ASP A 173 5.10 29.14 46.70
N ASP A 174 5.39 28.65 45.49
CA ASP A 174 4.41 28.26 44.48
C ASP A 174 4.36 26.72 44.28
N PRO A 175 3.48 25.99 45.00
CA PRO A 175 3.39 24.54 44.90
C PRO A 175 2.98 24.02 43.51
N SER A 176 2.58 24.90 42.60
CA SER A 176 2.19 24.51 41.24
C SER A 176 3.37 24.28 40.30
N ASN A 177 4.56 24.77 40.68
CA ASN A 177 5.79 24.60 39.91
C ASN A 177 6.75 23.54 40.52
N ASP A 178 6.39 22.99 41.69
CA ASP A 178 7.07 21.88 42.32
C ASP A 178 7.21 20.72 41.32
N CYS A 179 8.45 20.31 41.04
CA CYS A 179 8.73 19.21 40.14
C CYS A 179 8.17 17.88 40.67
N GLU A 180 7.66 17.03 39.77
CA GLU A 180 7.27 15.65 40.05
C GLU A 180 8.39 14.66 39.64
N GLN A 181 8.28 13.40 40.07
CA GLN A 181 9.18 12.33 39.61
C GLN A 181 8.78 11.84 38.22
N ASP A 182 9.76 11.63 37.36
CA ASP A 182 9.59 10.87 36.12
C ASP A 182 9.39 9.37 36.42
N CYS A 183 9.10 8.55 35.39
CA CYS A 183 8.85 7.11 35.61
C CYS A 183 10.07 6.35 36.17
N ALA A 184 11.27 6.92 36.10
CA ALA A 184 12.52 6.36 36.62
C ALA A 184 12.79 6.80 38.08
N GLY A 185 11.89 7.60 38.67
CA GLY A 185 11.98 8.10 40.03
C GLY A 185 12.86 9.34 40.20
N THR A 186 13.18 10.04 39.11
CA THR A 186 14.01 11.25 39.13
C THR A 186 13.12 12.50 39.18
N TRP A 187 13.27 13.30 40.24
CA TRP A 187 12.58 14.59 40.38
C TRP A 187 12.98 15.56 39.24
N GLY A 188 11.99 16.03 38.48
CA GLY A 188 12.19 16.90 37.31
C GLY A 188 12.80 16.21 36.09
N GLY A 189 12.81 14.87 36.04
CA GLY A 189 13.31 14.10 34.90
C GLY A 189 12.32 14.06 33.72
N SER A 190 12.79 13.58 32.56
CA SER A 190 12.02 13.55 31.30
C SER A 190 11.56 12.15 30.87
N ALA A 191 11.87 11.10 31.64
CA ALA A 191 11.53 9.72 31.26
C ALA A 191 10.01 9.46 31.37
N VAL A 192 9.43 8.83 30.36
CA VAL A 192 8.02 8.46 30.30
C VAL A 192 7.91 6.96 30.06
N GLU A 193 6.93 6.32 30.71
CA GLU A 193 6.66 4.90 30.49
C GLU A 193 5.90 4.72 29.16
N ASP A 194 6.47 3.95 28.24
CA ASP A 194 5.85 3.61 26.97
C ASP A 194 4.69 2.60 27.13
N MET A 195 4.00 2.29 26.03
CA MET A 195 2.82 1.41 26.04
C MET A 195 3.13 -0.08 26.28
N CYS A 196 4.41 -0.46 26.43
CA CYS A 196 4.85 -1.80 26.83
C CYS A 196 5.64 -1.80 28.16
N GLY A 197 5.67 -0.67 28.88
CA GLY A 197 6.23 -0.57 30.22
C GLY A 197 7.73 -0.28 30.28
N THR A 198 8.35 0.17 29.18
CA THR A 198 9.72 0.67 29.20
C THR A 198 9.71 2.13 29.60
N CYS A 199 10.52 2.47 30.61
CA CYS A 199 10.61 3.82 31.13
C CYS A 199 11.96 4.45 30.72
N ASP A 200 11.92 5.33 29.72
CA ASP A 200 13.05 6.16 29.30
C ASP A 200 12.61 7.42 28.54
N ASP A 201 13.55 8.17 27.98
CA ASP A 201 13.34 9.41 27.22
C ASP A 201 13.68 9.26 25.72
N ASP A 202 13.81 8.02 25.23
CA ASP A 202 14.17 7.70 23.84
C ASP A 202 12.95 7.26 23.01
N PRO A 203 12.22 8.18 22.38
CA PRO A 203 11.03 7.83 21.59
C PRO A 203 11.33 6.97 20.36
N SER A 204 12.60 6.65 20.07
CA SER A 204 12.97 5.73 19.00
C SER A 204 12.86 4.26 19.38
N ASN A 205 12.77 3.94 20.68
CA ASN A 205 12.65 2.58 21.18
C ASN A 205 11.22 2.24 21.68
N ASP A 206 10.33 3.24 21.75
CA ASP A 206 8.91 3.07 22.04
C ASP A 206 8.31 1.95 21.18
N CYS A 207 7.72 0.95 21.83
CA CYS A 207 7.08 -0.14 21.11
C CYS A 207 5.87 0.34 20.30
N ALA A 208 5.69 -0.25 19.11
CA ALA A 208 4.53 -0.05 18.26
C ALA A 208 3.48 -1.16 18.44
N GLN A 209 2.24 -0.90 18.03
CA GLN A 209 1.23 -1.96 17.90
C GLN A 209 1.51 -2.82 16.67
N ASP A 210 1.38 -4.12 16.84
CA ASP A 210 1.28 -5.07 15.73
C ASP A 210 -0.09 -4.97 15.04
N CYS A 211 -0.30 -5.70 13.93
CA CYS A 211 -1.57 -5.63 13.19
C CYS A 211 -2.79 -6.16 13.99
N ALA A 212 -2.55 -6.90 15.08
CA ALA A 212 -3.58 -7.44 15.96
C ALA A 212 -3.92 -6.46 17.11
N GLY A 213 -3.26 -5.29 17.16
CA GLY A 213 -3.44 -4.26 18.18
C GLY A 213 -2.65 -4.51 19.46
N THR A 214 -1.66 -5.41 19.44
CA THR A 214 -0.82 -5.73 20.60
C THR A 214 0.45 -4.85 20.59
N TRP A 215 0.63 -4.03 21.62
CA TRP A 215 1.86 -3.25 21.80
C TRP A 215 3.07 -4.18 22.01
N GLY A 216 4.10 -4.04 21.17
CA GLY A 216 5.29 -4.90 21.16
C GLY A 216 5.08 -6.31 20.60
N GLY A 217 3.94 -6.58 19.95
CA GLY A 217 3.66 -7.86 19.30
C GLY A 217 4.41 -8.06 17.98
N SER A 218 4.40 -9.29 17.46
CA SER A 218 5.12 -9.69 16.24
C SER A 218 4.22 -9.97 15.03
N ALA A 219 2.90 -9.84 15.17
CA ALA A 219 1.97 -10.14 14.08
C ALA A 219 2.09 -9.11 12.95
N VAL A 220 2.13 -9.58 11.70
CA VAL A 220 2.20 -8.74 10.52
C VAL A 220 1.02 -9.06 9.61
N GLU A 221 0.43 -8.04 8.99
CA GLU A 221 -0.62 -8.24 8.00
C GLU A 221 0.02 -8.73 6.70
N ASP A 222 -0.36 -9.92 6.26
CA ASP A 222 0.09 -10.48 4.98
C ASP A 222 -0.56 -9.77 3.78
N MET A 223 -0.15 -10.14 2.57
CA MET A 223 -0.59 -9.48 1.33
C MET A 223 -2.05 -9.77 0.95
N CYS A 224 -2.78 -10.60 1.73
CA CYS A 224 -4.22 -10.82 1.60
C CYS A 224 -5.01 -10.36 2.84
N GLY A 225 -4.38 -9.66 3.78
CA GLY A 225 -5.03 -9.03 4.92
C GLY A 225 -5.20 -9.95 6.14
N THR A 226 -4.52 -11.09 6.19
CA THR A 226 -4.47 -11.94 7.39
C THR A 226 -3.40 -11.41 8.32
N CYS A 227 -3.76 -11.17 9.57
CA CYS A 227 -2.84 -10.65 10.58
C CYS A 227 -2.43 -11.76 11.56
N ASP A 228 -1.23 -12.30 11.41
CA ASP A 228 -0.61 -13.24 12.34
C ASP A 228 0.92 -13.30 12.20
N ASP A 229 1.57 -14.27 12.85
CA ASP A 229 3.01 -14.50 12.87
C ASP A 229 3.43 -15.86 12.27
N ASP A 230 2.53 -16.55 11.54
CA ASP A 230 2.77 -17.85 10.92
C ASP A 230 3.07 -17.74 9.42
N PRO A 231 4.35 -17.66 9.01
CA PRO A 231 4.72 -17.49 7.60
C PRO A 231 4.35 -18.68 6.70
N ASN A 232 3.83 -19.79 7.27
CA ASN A 232 3.36 -20.93 6.48
C ASN A 232 1.95 -20.72 5.93
N ASN A 233 1.19 -19.76 6.48
CA ASN A 233 -0.18 -19.48 6.05
C ASN A 233 -0.27 -18.21 5.17
N ASP A 234 0.80 -17.43 5.09
CA ASP A 234 0.95 -16.30 4.17
C ASP A 234 0.48 -16.70 2.78
N CYS A 235 -0.53 -15.99 2.27
CA CYS A 235 -1.01 -16.24 0.92
C CYS A 235 0.09 -15.99 -0.11
N VAL A 236 0.09 -16.81 -1.16
CA VAL A 236 0.98 -16.65 -2.32
C VAL A 236 0.23 -15.97 -3.46
N GLN A 237 0.97 -15.34 -4.37
CA GLN A 237 0.42 -14.90 -5.64
C GLN A 237 0.07 -16.11 -6.50
N ASP A 238 -1.11 -16.07 -7.09
CA ASP A 238 -1.45 -16.96 -8.18
C ASP A 238 -0.73 -16.54 -9.49
N CYS A 239 -0.91 -17.28 -10.58
CA CYS A 239 -0.21 -16.96 -11.83
C CYS A 239 -0.64 -15.62 -12.47
N ASN A 240 -1.73 -15.01 -12.01
CA ASN A 240 -2.25 -13.73 -12.47
C ASN A 240 -1.72 -12.56 -11.60
N GLY A 241 -0.94 -12.86 -10.57
CA GLY A 241 -0.39 -11.88 -9.62
C GLY A 241 -1.35 -11.54 -8.48
N ASP A 242 -2.47 -12.25 -8.36
CA ASP A 242 -3.46 -12.01 -7.32
C ASP A 242 -3.05 -12.76 -6.04
N TRP A 243 -2.84 -12.04 -4.93
CA TRP A 243 -2.54 -12.63 -3.62
C TRP A 243 -3.75 -13.42 -3.10
N GLY A 244 -3.56 -14.71 -2.82
CA GLY A 244 -4.65 -15.61 -2.45
C GLY A 244 -5.62 -15.91 -3.60
N GLY A 245 -5.22 -15.62 -4.84
CA GLY A 245 -6.00 -15.92 -6.04
C GLY A 245 -6.09 -17.42 -6.35
N SER A 246 -6.89 -17.76 -7.35
CA SER A 246 -7.16 -19.16 -7.75
C SER A 246 -6.74 -19.47 -9.19
N ALA A 247 -6.10 -18.53 -9.88
CA ALA A 247 -5.63 -18.76 -11.23
C ALA A 247 -4.46 -19.75 -11.23
N THR A 248 -4.44 -20.67 -12.18
CA THR A 248 -3.38 -21.68 -12.30
C THR A 248 -2.80 -21.71 -13.70
N THR A 249 -1.55 -22.13 -13.81
CA THR A 249 -0.90 -22.33 -15.11
C THR A 249 -1.36 -23.66 -15.71
N ASP A 250 -1.96 -23.61 -16.90
CA ASP A 250 -2.37 -24.82 -17.62
C ASP A 250 -1.18 -25.53 -18.30
N VAL A 251 -1.44 -26.67 -18.97
CA VAL A 251 -0.41 -27.45 -19.68
C VAL A 251 0.24 -26.64 -20.82
N CYS A 252 -0.47 -25.67 -21.37
CA CYS A 252 0.01 -24.77 -22.42
C CYS A 252 0.83 -23.58 -21.88
N GLY A 253 1.09 -23.53 -20.57
CA GLY A 253 1.85 -22.45 -19.94
C GLY A 253 1.06 -21.16 -19.76
N ARG A 254 -0.27 -21.17 -19.95
CA ARG A 254 -1.13 -19.98 -19.82
C ARG A 254 -1.71 -19.92 -18.41
N CYS A 255 -1.74 -18.71 -17.85
CA CYS A 255 -2.49 -18.46 -16.63
C CYS A 255 -4.00 -18.43 -16.92
N VAL A 256 -4.76 -19.35 -16.34
CA VAL A 256 -6.20 -19.55 -16.58
C VAL A 256 -6.98 -19.65 -15.27
N ASP A 257 -8.30 -19.70 -15.36
CA ASP A 257 -9.23 -19.67 -14.21
C ASP A 257 -9.12 -18.37 -13.39
N GLY A 258 -9.60 -18.38 -12.15
CA GLY A 258 -9.65 -17.19 -11.28
C GLY A 258 -10.30 -15.98 -11.97
N ASN A 259 -9.62 -14.84 -11.93
CA ASN A 259 -10.07 -13.59 -12.56
C ASN A 259 -9.46 -13.32 -13.95
N THR A 260 -8.79 -14.31 -14.55
CA THR A 260 -8.09 -14.12 -15.84
C THR A 260 -9.04 -13.96 -17.03
N GLY A 261 -10.27 -14.46 -16.91
CA GLY A 261 -11.22 -14.57 -18.04
C GLY A 261 -10.80 -15.59 -19.12
N LYS A 262 -9.76 -16.39 -18.86
CA LYS A 262 -9.22 -17.40 -19.77
C LYS A 262 -9.58 -18.80 -19.31
N THR A 263 -9.79 -19.70 -20.26
CA THR A 263 -10.01 -21.13 -20.01
C THR A 263 -8.78 -21.94 -20.39
N ALA A 264 -8.52 -23.02 -19.64
CA ALA A 264 -7.48 -23.99 -19.96
C ALA A 264 -7.55 -24.48 -21.41
N CYS A 265 -6.40 -24.78 -21.99
CA CYS A 265 -6.31 -25.25 -23.36
C CYS A 265 -6.83 -26.68 -23.46
N PRO A 266 -7.29 -27.12 -24.63
CA PRO A 266 -7.61 -28.52 -24.82
C PRO A 266 -6.35 -29.38 -24.65
N THR A 267 -6.51 -30.54 -24.03
CA THR A 267 -5.43 -31.51 -23.80
C THR A 267 -5.82 -32.90 -24.28
N VAL A 268 -4.81 -33.68 -24.67
CA VAL A 268 -4.92 -35.13 -24.87
C VAL A 268 -3.99 -35.84 -23.89
N GLU A 269 -4.51 -36.86 -23.20
CA GLU A 269 -3.71 -37.76 -22.38
C GLU A 269 -3.41 -39.05 -23.15
N LEU A 270 -2.12 -39.37 -23.33
CA LEU A 270 -1.65 -40.57 -24.01
C LEU A 270 -0.98 -41.51 -23.01
N SER A 271 -1.42 -42.77 -22.99
CA SER A 271 -0.72 -43.84 -22.25
C SER A 271 0.39 -44.44 -23.12
N PRO A 272 1.47 -44.99 -22.53
CA PRO A 272 2.51 -45.64 -23.30
C PRO A 272 1.95 -46.85 -24.06
N VAL A 273 2.31 -46.93 -25.35
CA VAL A 273 2.00 -48.07 -26.24
C VAL A 273 3.05 -49.17 -26.14
N ALA A 274 4.16 -48.91 -25.46
CA ALA A 274 5.18 -49.87 -25.04
C ALA A 274 5.99 -49.27 -23.88
N ASP A 275 6.39 -50.09 -22.92
CA ASP A 275 7.36 -49.74 -21.88
C ASP A 275 8.21 -50.95 -21.45
N ALA A 276 9.41 -50.70 -20.95
CA ALA A 276 10.26 -51.77 -20.43
C ALA A 276 11.28 -51.23 -19.42
N THR A 277 11.54 -51.99 -18.36
CA THR A 277 12.73 -51.76 -17.52
C THR A 277 13.95 -52.42 -18.16
N LEU A 278 15.03 -51.66 -18.33
CA LEU A 278 16.29 -52.12 -18.87
C LEU A 278 17.27 -52.30 -17.71
N LYS A 279 17.71 -53.53 -17.40
CA LYS A 279 18.57 -53.81 -16.22
C LYS A 279 19.97 -54.25 -16.62
N SER A 280 21.01 -53.52 -16.20
CA SER A 280 22.40 -53.83 -16.54
C SER A 280 22.93 -55.10 -15.86
N SER A 281 22.40 -55.45 -14.68
CA SER A 281 22.78 -56.68 -13.96
C SER A 281 22.25 -57.96 -14.61
N ALA A 282 21.25 -57.86 -15.49
CA ALA A 282 20.61 -58.96 -16.19
C ALA A 282 20.41 -58.62 -17.67
N GLY A 283 21.50 -58.28 -18.36
CA GLY A 283 21.45 -57.49 -19.58
C GLY A 283 20.76 -58.12 -20.80
N ASP A 284 20.56 -59.44 -20.83
CA ASP A 284 19.83 -60.16 -21.89
C ASP A 284 18.39 -60.54 -21.48
N THR A 285 17.94 -60.12 -20.29
CA THR A 285 16.58 -60.42 -19.81
C THR A 285 15.64 -59.28 -20.22
N ASN A 286 14.52 -59.64 -20.83
CA ASN A 286 13.44 -58.72 -21.15
C ASN A 286 12.50 -58.56 -19.95
N TYR A 287 12.08 -57.32 -19.69
CA TYR A 287 11.15 -56.97 -18.61
C TYR A 287 9.93 -56.18 -19.12
N GLY A 288 9.60 -56.26 -20.41
CA GLY A 288 8.48 -55.53 -21.01
C GLY A 288 7.09 -56.07 -20.67
N SER A 289 6.98 -57.08 -19.80
CA SER A 289 5.71 -57.56 -19.26
C SER A 289 5.59 -57.38 -17.75
N ASP A 290 6.59 -56.76 -17.11
CA ASP A 290 6.59 -56.53 -15.68
C ASP A 290 5.60 -55.42 -15.36
N THR A 291 4.78 -55.60 -14.32
CA THR A 291 3.78 -54.59 -13.91
C THR A 291 4.37 -53.34 -13.24
N SER A 292 5.70 -53.25 -13.17
CA SER A 292 6.44 -52.19 -12.49
C SER A 292 7.65 -51.76 -13.30
N LEU A 293 7.84 -50.45 -13.41
CA LEU A 293 8.97 -49.80 -14.02
C LEU A 293 9.93 -49.33 -12.92
N GLU A 294 11.21 -49.68 -13.01
CA GLU A 294 12.21 -49.33 -12.00
C GLU A 294 13.36 -48.54 -12.61
N ILE A 295 13.56 -47.32 -12.12
CA ILE A 295 14.78 -46.54 -12.35
C ILE A 295 15.66 -46.74 -11.12
N ARG A 296 16.90 -47.16 -11.32
CA ARG A 296 17.81 -47.46 -10.22
C ARG A 296 19.26 -47.24 -10.63
N PRO A 297 19.95 -46.21 -10.13
CA PRO A 297 21.36 -46.03 -10.39
C PRO A 297 22.21 -46.65 -9.29
N THR A 298 22.83 -47.80 -9.58
CA THR A 298 23.80 -48.42 -8.68
C THR A 298 24.95 -48.99 -9.48
N SER A 299 26.17 -48.88 -8.95
CA SER A 299 27.40 -49.34 -9.61
C SER A 299 27.45 -50.83 -10.03
N TYR A 300 26.44 -51.63 -9.68
CA TYR A 300 26.35 -53.05 -10.00
C TYR A 300 25.01 -53.46 -10.63
N SER A 301 24.02 -52.58 -10.69
CA SER A 301 22.67 -52.90 -11.19
C SER A 301 21.93 -51.61 -11.55
N ASP A 302 22.45 -50.93 -12.56
CA ASP A 302 21.74 -49.81 -13.18
C ASP A 302 20.45 -50.29 -13.84
N SER A 303 19.39 -49.50 -13.72
CA SER A 303 18.11 -49.75 -14.35
C SER A 303 17.54 -48.44 -14.88
N ASP A 304 17.21 -48.47 -16.16
CA ASP A 304 16.56 -47.36 -16.88
C ASP A 304 15.20 -47.83 -17.38
N VAL A 305 14.34 -46.89 -17.75
CA VAL A 305 12.98 -47.18 -18.23
C VAL A 305 12.82 -46.61 -19.63
N LEU A 306 12.49 -47.48 -20.58
CA LEU A 306 12.14 -47.08 -21.94
C LEU A 306 10.63 -47.03 -22.08
N MET A 307 10.09 -46.00 -22.74
CA MET A 307 8.65 -45.85 -23.02
C MET A 307 8.46 -45.32 -24.43
N ARG A 308 7.39 -45.75 -25.10
CA ARG A 308 6.94 -45.21 -26.38
C ARG A 308 5.49 -44.78 -26.32
N PHE A 309 5.17 -43.64 -26.93
CA PHE A 309 3.84 -43.09 -27.06
C PHE A 309 3.44 -42.99 -28.54
N ASP A 310 2.16 -43.19 -28.82
CA ASP A 310 1.59 -43.01 -30.15
C ASP A 310 0.88 -41.65 -30.20
N LEU A 311 1.37 -40.76 -31.06
CA LEU A 311 0.87 -39.40 -31.21
C LEU A 311 -0.26 -39.29 -32.23
N SER A 312 -0.61 -40.38 -32.94
CA SER A 312 -1.61 -40.36 -34.01
C SER A 312 -3.04 -40.04 -33.54
N SER A 313 -3.31 -40.13 -32.25
CA SER A 313 -4.59 -39.71 -31.66
C SER A 313 -4.68 -38.21 -31.37
N LEU A 314 -3.59 -37.45 -31.52
CA LEU A 314 -3.65 -35.99 -31.48
C LEU A 314 -4.48 -35.47 -32.67
N PRO A 315 -5.29 -34.41 -32.49
CA PRO A 315 -6.02 -33.82 -33.60
C PRO A 315 -5.08 -33.28 -34.69
N GLN A 316 -5.53 -33.35 -35.95
CA GLN A 316 -4.84 -32.68 -37.06
C GLN A 316 -4.97 -31.16 -36.95
N ASP A 317 -4.07 -30.43 -37.61
CA ASP A 317 -4.07 -28.97 -37.69
C ASP A 317 -4.07 -28.32 -36.28
N ILE A 318 -3.08 -28.68 -35.46
CA ILE A 318 -2.86 -28.13 -34.13
C ILE A 318 -1.44 -27.61 -33.99
N ALA A 319 -1.24 -26.63 -33.11
CA ALA A 319 0.08 -26.25 -32.62
C ALA A 319 0.21 -26.75 -31.18
N ILE A 320 1.26 -27.51 -30.91
CA ILE A 320 1.58 -27.97 -29.56
C ILE A 320 2.07 -26.77 -28.76
N GLN A 321 1.40 -26.46 -27.65
CA GLN A 321 1.76 -25.33 -26.80
C GLN A 321 2.57 -25.77 -25.58
N GLY A 322 2.34 -27.00 -25.11
CA GLY A 322 3.08 -27.55 -23.98
C GLY A 322 2.82 -29.03 -23.79
N VAL A 323 3.77 -29.70 -23.15
CA VAL A 323 3.77 -31.14 -22.94
C VAL A 323 4.17 -31.44 -21.51
N GLN A 324 3.51 -32.43 -20.91
CA GLN A 324 3.88 -32.97 -19.62
C GLN A 324 4.03 -34.49 -19.69
N LEU A 325 5.25 -35.00 -19.49
CA LEU A 325 5.46 -36.41 -19.19
C LEU A 325 5.27 -36.63 -17.69
N GLN A 326 4.23 -37.39 -17.34
CA GLN A 326 3.79 -37.62 -15.97
C GLN A 326 3.98 -39.07 -15.58
N ALA A 327 4.54 -39.32 -14.39
CA ALA A 327 4.67 -40.67 -13.85
C ALA A 327 4.43 -40.67 -12.34
N LEU A 328 3.43 -41.45 -11.89
CA LEU A 328 3.08 -41.57 -10.47
C LEU A 328 3.98 -42.62 -9.81
N ALA A 329 5.06 -42.17 -9.17
CA ALA A 329 5.91 -43.04 -8.37
C ALA A 329 5.16 -43.49 -7.11
N TYR A 330 5.35 -44.75 -6.72
CA TYR A 330 4.78 -45.31 -5.48
C TYR A 330 5.84 -45.78 -4.48
N ASP A 331 7.10 -45.82 -4.90
CA ASP A 331 8.27 -46.12 -4.06
C ASP A 331 9.48 -45.36 -4.61
N GLY A 332 10.44 -45.10 -3.74
CA GLY A 332 11.68 -44.43 -4.11
C GLY A 332 12.68 -44.39 -2.98
N PHE A 333 13.95 -44.17 -3.33
CA PHE A 333 15.03 -44.06 -2.36
C PHE A 333 16.19 -43.21 -2.90
N ALA A 334 16.66 -42.28 -2.08
CA ALA A 334 17.82 -41.43 -2.40
C ALA A 334 19.14 -42.15 -2.03
N TYR A 335 19.86 -42.69 -3.02
CA TYR A 335 21.22 -43.22 -2.79
C TYR A 335 22.29 -42.12 -2.88
N GLY A 336 21.95 -40.95 -3.42
CA GLY A 336 22.83 -39.81 -3.67
C GLY A 336 22.40 -39.06 -4.93
N GLY A 337 23.34 -38.41 -5.62
CA GLY A 337 23.07 -37.66 -6.85
C GLY A 337 22.30 -36.35 -6.60
N ASP A 338 21.64 -35.85 -7.65
CA ASP A 338 20.84 -34.61 -7.63
C ASP A 338 19.34 -34.84 -7.37
N GLY A 339 18.92 -36.10 -7.19
CA GLY A 339 17.53 -36.47 -6.89
C GLY A 339 16.60 -36.43 -8.11
N ASN A 340 17.12 -36.19 -9.31
CA ASN A 340 16.30 -36.06 -10.51
C ASN A 340 16.16 -37.38 -11.27
N VAL A 341 15.00 -37.52 -11.92
CA VAL A 341 14.81 -38.45 -13.03
C VAL A 341 14.82 -37.64 -14.32
N TYR A 342 15.71 -37.98 -15.23
CA TYR A 342 15.93 -37.31 -16.49
C TYR A 342 15.20 -38.03 -17.62
N THR A 343 14.66 -37.24 -18.55
CA THR A 343 14.10 -37.74 -19.81
C THR A 343 15.14 -37.56 -20.91
N HIS A 344 15.32 -38.59 -21.72
CA HIS A 344 16.17 -38.60 -22.90
C HIS A 344 15.33 -38.99 -24.11
N PHE A 345 15.51 -38.29 -25.22
CA PHE A 345 14.90 -38.68 -26.49
C PHE A 345 15.58 -39.92 -27.08
N VAL A 346 14.80 -40.76 -27.76
CA VAL A 346 15.27 -41.97 -28.43
C VAL A 346 14.73 -41.95 -29.86
N ALA A 347 15.58 -41.66 -30.83
CA ALA A 347 15.18 -41.51 -32.24
C ALA A 347 14.88 -42.82 -32.98
N ASP A 348 15.17 -43.98 -32.37
CA ASP A 348 14.87 -45.29 -32.95
C ASP A 348 13.60 -45.85 -32.33
N ASP A 349 12.48 -45.71 -33.04
CA ASP A 349 11.17 -46.23 -32.64
C ASP A 349 10.94 -47.70 -33.01
N THR A 350 11.94 -48.41 -33.54
CA THR A 350 11.77 -49.79 -34.02
C THR A 350 11.90 -50.86 -32.94
N TRP A 351 12.21 -50.48 -31.71
CA TRP A 351 12.34 -51.40 -30.59
C TRP A 351 11.01 -52.08 -30.25
N ASP A 352 11.06 -53.35 -29.82
CA ASP A 352 9.89 -54.13 -29.47
C ASP A 352 9.91 -54.47 -27.98
N GLU A 353 8.82 -54.12 -27.28
CA GLU A 353 8.62 -54.33 -25.84
C GLU A 353 8.88 -55.77 -25.40
N SER A 354 8.55 -56.76 -26.23
CA SER A 354 8.72 -58.18 -25.91
C SER A 354 10.15 -58.70 -26.10
N THR A 355 11.03 -57.90 -26.70
CA THR A 355 12.40 -58.32 -27.05
C THR A 355 13.50 -57.35 -26.60
N VAL A 356 13.15 -56.13 -26.19
CA VAL A 356 14.12 -55.13 -25.73
C VAL A 356 14.74 -55.55 -24.39
N THR A 357 16.03 -55.32 -24.25
CA THR A 357 16.88 -55.70 -23.12
C THR A 357 17.95 -54.62 -22.97
N TRP A 358 18.69 -54.63 -21.87
CA TRP A 358 19.79 -53.69 -21.69
C TRP A 358 20.84 -53.77 -22.82
N ASN A 359 21.13 -54.96 -23.33
CA ASN A 359 22.19 -55.17 -24.31
C ASN A 359 21.79 -54.85 -25.76
N ASN A 360 20.49 -54.75 -26.07
CA ASN A 360 19.98 -54.42 -27.41
C ASN A 360 19.10 -53.16 -27.43
N GLN A 361 19.09 -52.38 -26.35
CA GLN A 361 18.33 -51.13 -26.27
C GLN A 361 18.76 -50.14 -27.36
N PRO A 362 17.82 -49.32 -27.87
CA PRO A 362 18.16 -48.22 -28.76
C PRO A 362 19.06 -47.19 -28.04
N THR A 363 19.78 -46.39 -28.81
CA THR A 363 20.65 -45.35 -28.25
C THR A 363 19.82 -44.12 -27.91
N ALA A 364 19.86 -43.71 -26.64
CA ALA A 364 19.25 -42.46 -26.19
C ALA A 364 20.18 -41.27 -26.41
N ASP A 365 19.59 -40.10 -26.67
CA ASP A 365 20.33 -38.85 -26.81
C ASP A 365 21.04 -38.48 -25.52
N ALA A 366 22.27 -37.97 -25.66
CA ALA A 366 23.05 -37.52 -24.51
C ALA A 366 22.46 -36.25 -23.87
N THR A 367 21.73 -35.45 -24.65
CA THR A 367 21.03 -34.26 -24.18
C THR A 367 19.77 -34.66 -23.44
N ARG A 368 19.55 -34.07 -22.26
CA ARG A 368 18.36 -34.31 -21.44
C ARG A 368 17.24 -33.39 -21.90
N SER A 369 16.07 -33.94 -22.15
CA SER A 369 14.85 -33.21 -22.58
C SER A 369 13.96 -32.89 -21.38
N GLY A 370 14.57 -32.48 -20.27
CA GLY A 370 13.89 -32.20 -19.01
C GLY A 370 13.98 -33.30 -17.96
N HIS A 371 13.33 -33.05 -16.83
CA HIS A 371 13.41 -33.88 -15.64
C HIS A 371 12.26 -33.62 -14.67
N TRP A 372 12.12 -34.48 -13.67
CA TRP A 372 11.38 -34.17 -12.44
C TRP A 372 12.18 -34.57 -11.21
N TRP A 373 11.90 -33.88 -10.11
CA TRP A 373 12.47 -34.18 -8.80
C TRP A 373 11.41 -34.81 -7.89
N LEU A 374 11.76 -35.91 -7.25
CA LEU A 374 10.92 -36.57 -6.25
C LEU A 374 11.76 -36.84 -5.01
N TRP A 375 11.13 -36.81 -3.82
CA TRP A 375 11.79 -37.13 -2.57
C TRP A 375 11.02 -38.16 -1.75
N TYR A 376 11.71 -39.21 -1.31
CA TYR A 376 11.20 -40.34 -0.54
C TYR A 376 12.12 -40.55 0.67
N GLY A 377 11.52 -40.55 1.86
CA GLY A 377 12.20 -40.84 3.13
C GLY A 377 12.06 -42.31 3.55
N TYR A 378 12.55 -42.64 4.75
CA TYR A 378 12.60 -44.02 5.27
C TYR A 378 11.26 -44.59 5.78
N SER A 379 10.19 -43.79 5.88
CA SER A 379 8.93 -44.21 6.50
C SER A 379 7.71 -43.84 5.66
N ASN A 380 6.96 -44.86 5.23
CA ASN A 380 5.70 -44.83 4.48
C ASN A 380 5.75 -44.05 3.14
N PRO A 381 6.12 -44.69 2.02
CA PRO A 381 6.06 -44.04 0.72
C PRO A 381 4.60 -43.72 0.38
N THR A 382 4.27 -42.44 0.29
CA THR A 382 3.05 -41.95 -0.36
C THR A 382 3.31 -41.82 -1.85
N GLU A 383 2.28 -42.01 -2.68
CA GLU A 383 2.41 -41.82 -4.12
C GLU A 383 2.77 -40.35 -4.41
N LYS A 384 3.73 -40.13 -5.32
CA LYS A 384 4.19 -38.79 -5.73
C LYS A 384 4.25 -38.69 -7.24
N LEU A 385 3.66 -37.64 -7.79
CA LEU A 385 3.63 -37.39 -9.23
C LEU A 385 4.92 -36.70 -9.67
N GLY A 386 5.71 -37.37 -10.51
CA GLY A 386 6.78 -36.72 -11.27
C GLY A 386 6.20 -36.11 -12.54
N VAL A 387 6.58 -34.86 -12.85
CA VAL A 387 6.13 -34.14 -14.05
C VAL A 387 7.33 -33.50 -14.72
N ASN A 388 7.64 -33.90 -15.96
CA ASN A 388 8.55 -33.18 -16.82
C ASN A 388 7.72 -32.31 -17.78
N ALA A 389 7.79 -30.99 -17.60
CA ALA A 389 7.11 -29.98 -18.42
C ALA A 389 8.10 -29.11 -19.22
N ASP A 390 9.30 -29.62 -19.47
CA ASP A 390 10.38 -28.85 -20.09
C ASP A 390 10.06 -28.52 -21.57
N PRO A 391 10.26 -27.27 -22.02
CA PRO A 391 10.06 -26.89 -23.43
C PRO A 391 10.87 -27.73 -24.43
N ALA A 392 12.02 -28.27 -24.02
CA ALA A 392 12.81 -29.17 -24.85
C ALA A 392 12.07 -30.48 -25.16
N LEU A 393 11.27 -31.00 -24.22
CA LEU A 393 10.40 -32.15 -24.49
C LEU A 393 9.29 -31.76 -25.47
N ALA A 394 8.65 -30.60 -25.27
CA ALA A 394 7.58 -30.14 -26.16
C ALA A 394 8.03 -30.02 -27.62
N ALA A 395 9.22 -29.46 -27.86
CA ALA A 395 9.81 -29.36 -29.20
C ALA A 395 10.06 -30.72 -29.85
N ILE A 396 10.48 -31.73 -29.06
CA ILE A 396 10.67 -33.11 -29.55
C ILE A 396 9.32 -33.75 -29.89
N VAL A 397 8.30 -33.57 -29.04
CA VAL A 397 6.96 -34.11 -29.34
C VAL A 397 6.38 -33.46 -30.59
N GLU A 398 6.61 -32.17 -30.81
CA GLU A 398 6.22 -31.48 -32.05
C GLU A 398 6.95 -32.04 -33.27
N GLN A 399 8.27 -32.22 -33.18
CA GLN A 399 9.06 -32.85 -34.24
C GLN A 399 8.55 -34.26 -34.60
N GLU A 400 8.28 -35.11 -33.60
CA GLU A 400 7.80 -36.47 -33.85
C GLU A 400 6.34 -36.49 -34.33
N TYR A 401 5.49 -35.56 -33.87
CA TYR A 401 4.12 -35.41 -34.35
C TYR A 401 4.09 -35.05 -35.85
N GLU A 402 4.95 -34.14 -36.29
CA GLU A 402 5.11 -33.80 -37.72
C GLU A 402 5.85 -34.89 -38.51
N GLY A 403 6.63 -35.72 -37.80
CA GLY A 403 7.44 -36.80 -38.31
C GLY A 403 6.69 -38.12 -38.45
N ASP A 404 7.09 -39.11 -37.67
CA ASP A 404 6.58 -40.49 -37.78
C ASP A 404 5.39 -40.79 -36.85
N GLY A 405 5.03 -39.84 -35.98
CA GLY A 405 3.93 -39.95 -35.03
C GLY A 405 4.21 -40.83 -33.82
N LEU A 406 5.47 -41.20 -33.56
CA LEU A 406 5.88 -42.01 -32.41
C LEU A 406 6.91 -41.25 -31.57
N LEU A 407 6.71 -41.26 -30.25
CA LEU A 407 7.68 -40.68 -29.31
C LEU A 407 8.27 -41.79 -28.45
N SER A 408 9.55 -42.11 -28.64
CA SER A 408 10.31 -42.94 -27.70
C SER A 408 11.17 -42.10 -26.76
N VAL A 409 11.09 -42.41 -25.47
CA VAL A 409 11.89 -41.76 -24.41
C VAL A 409 12.52 -42.78 -23.47
N LEU A 410 13.72 -42.46 -22.99
CA LEU A 410 14.42 -43.19 -21.95
C LEU A 410 14.50 -42.34 -20.67
N LEU A 411 14.10 -42.94 -19.55
CA LEU A 411 14.21 -42.34 -18.23
C LEU A 411 15.39 -42.94 -17.48
N SER A 412 16.25 -42.08 -16.94
CA SER A 412 17.39 -42.45 -16.13
C SER A 412 17.56 -41.52 -14.93
N SER A 413 18.35 -41.92 -13.94
CA SER A 413 18.72 -41.05 -12.81
C SER A 413 20.19 -41.26 -12.45
N PRO A 414 20.95 -40.24 -12.01
CA PRO A 414 22.33 -40.42 -11.59
C PRO A 414 22.49 -40.86 -10.13
N GLY A 415 21.42 -40.88 -9.32
CA GLY A 415 21.52 -41.25 -7.90
C GLY A 415 20.20 -41.57 -7.18
N TYR A 416 19.08 -41.55 -7.91
CA TYR A 416 17.75 -41.66 -7.34
C TYR A 416 17.02 -42.91 -7.84
N ARG A 417 16.63 -43.81 -6.92
CA ARG A 417 15.80 -44.96 -7.27
C ARG A 417 14.33 -44.55 -7.19
N THR A 418 13.56 -44.85 -8.23
CA THR A 418 12.11 -44.67 -8.24
C THR A 418 11.42 -45.86 -8.89
N SER A 419 10.20 -46.14 -8.44
CA SER A 419 9.37 -47.19 -9.02
C SER A 419 8.01 -46.65 -9.41
N TYR A 420 7.61 -46.99 -10.64
CA TYR A 420 6.37 -46.60 -11.29
C TYR A 420 5.61 -47.86 -11.73
N ARG A 421 4.34 -47.72 -12.08
CA ARG A 421 3.55 -48.83 -12.61
C ARG A 421 3.67 -48.84 -14.11
N SER A 422 3.90 -50.00 -14.71
CA SER A 422 3.91 -50.12 -16.17
C SER A 422 2.49 -50.08 -16.74
N ARG A 423 2.39 -50.09 -18.06
CA ARG A 423 1.12 -50.29 -18.78
C ARG A 423 0.46 -51.64 -18.50
N GLU A 424 1.18 -52.67 -18.07
CA GLU A 424 0.64 -53.98 -17.67
C GLU A 424 -0.02 -53.94 -16.29
N TYR A 425 0.20 -52.88 -15.51
CA TYR A 425 -0.48 -52.73 -14.23
C TYR A 425 -1.99 -52.62 -14.44
N SER A 426 -2.78 -53.29 -13.60
CA SER A 426 -4.22 -53.45 -13.84
C SER A 426 -5.04 -52.16 -13.79
N ASP A 427 -4.54 -51.11 -13.12
CA ASP A 427 -5.20 -49.81 -12.99
C ASP A 427 -4.56 -48.79 -13.94
N SER A 428 -5.25 -48.52 -15.06
CA SER A 428 -4.76 -47.61 -16.08
C SER A 428 -4.70 -46.15 -15.65
N ALA A 429 -5.39 -45.77 -14.57
CA ALA A 429 -5.28 -44.41 -14.03
C ALA A 429 -3.89 -44.14 -13.41
N LYS A 430 -3.11 -45.20 -13.13
CA LYS A 430 -1.79 -45.13 -12.51
C LYS A 430 -0.63 -45.35 -13.48
N HIS A 431 -0.92 -45.54 -14.76
CA HIS A 431 0.10 -45.64 -15.80
C HIS A 431 0.79 -44.28 -15.99
N PRO A 432 2.03 -44.26 -16.49
CA PRO A 432 2.64 -43.05 -17.03
C PRO A 432 1.76 -42.45 -18.12
N LYS A 433 1.81 -41.13 -18.26
CA LYS A 433 1.03 -40.39 -19.23
C LYS A 433 1.87 -39.32 -19.90
N LEU A 434 1.66 -39.14 -21.19
CA LEU A 434 2.07 -37.94 -21.91
C LEU A 434 0.82 -37.06 -22.09
N VAL A 435 0.80 -35.91 -21.43
CA VAL A 435 -0.29 -34.94 -21.55
C VAL A 435 0.16 -33.85 -22.50
N VAL A 436 -0.55 -33.69 -23.61
CA VAL A 436 -0.22 -32.72 -24.67
C VAL A 436 -1.30 -31.64 -24.68
N GLY A 437 -0.90 -30.41 -24.37
CA GLY A 437 -1.74 -29.22 -24.50
C GLY A 437 -1.51 -28.54 -25.85
N TYR A 438 -2.60 -28.19 -26.53
CA TYR A 438 -2.54 -27.70 -27.90
C TYR A 438 -3.55 -26.58 -28.15
N LEU A 439 -3.36 -25.86 -29.25
CA LEU A 439 -4.36 -24.93 -29.79
C LEU A 439 -4.65 -25.29 -31.25
N PRO A 440 -5.92 -25.19 -31.70
CA PRO A 440 -6.25 -25.39 -33.12
C PRO A 440 -5.54 -24.36 -34.00
N LEU A 441 -4.89 -24.84 -35.06
CA LEU A 441 -4.33 -23.98 -36.10
C LEU A 441 -5.44 -23.49 -37.02
N THR A 442 -5.40 -22.20 -37.33
CA THR A 442 -6.21 -21.58 -38.37
C THR A 442 -5.30 -21.19 -39.52
N THR A 443 -5.68 -21.58 -40.74
CA THR A 443 -4.97 -21.18 -41.97
C THR A 443 -5.72 -20.05 -42.66
N GLU A 444 -5.00 -18.98 -42.99
CA GLU A 444 -5.49 -17.86 -43.78
C GLU A 444 -4.60 -17.67 -45.02
N THR A 445 -5.20 -17.45 -46.19
CA THR A 445 -4.45 -17.23 -47.44
C THR A 445 -4.78 -15.85 -48.00
N LEU A 446 -3.78 -14.99 -48.06
CA LEU A 446 -3.91 -13.62 -48.50
C LEU A 446 -3.38 -13.45 -49.93
N GLU A 447 -4.17 -12.82 -50.79
CA GLU A 447 -3.68 -12.23 -52.04
C GLU A 447 -3.10 -10.83 -51.78
N PRO A 448 -2.11 -10.37 -52.57
CA PRO A 448 -1.57 -9.03 -52.41
C PRO A 448 -2.66 -7.97 -52.62
N SER A 449 -2.73 -7.02 -51.69
CA SER A 449 -3.57 -5.82 -51.78
C SER A 449 -3.01 -4.80 -52.78
N ALA A 450 -1.71 -4.89 -53.07
CA ALA A 450 -1.01 -4.17 -54.13
C ALA A 450 0.22 -4.97 -54.61
N ASP A 451 0.52 -4.91 -55.90
CA ASP A 451 1.83 -5.29 -56.43
C ASP A 451 2.34 -4.33 -57.51
N ALA A 452 3.65 -4.31 -57.68
CA ALA A 452 4.28 -3.62 -58.80
C ALA A 452 5.70 -4.13 -58.99
N TRP A 453 6.27 -3.90 -60.17
CA TRP A 453 7.70 -4.00 -60.35
C TRP A 453 8.27 -2.65 -60.80
N VAL A 454 9.52 -2.38 -60.44
CA VAL A 454 10.19 -1.11 -60.76
C VAL A 454 11.54 -1.38 -61.39
N ASP A 455 11.91 -0.54 -62.35
CA ASP A 455 13.24 -0.49 -62.95
C ASP A 455 13.88 0.88 -62.68
N SER A 456 14.90 1.28 -63.44
CA SER A 456 15.50 2.61 -63.32
C SER A 456 14.63 3.75 -63.88
N SER A 457 13.46 3.46 -64.46
CA SER A 457 12.59 4.45 -65.10
C SER A 457 11.55 5.02 -64.11
N SER A 458 10.97 6.16 -64.46
CA SER A 458 9.83 6.75 -63.76
C SER A 458 8.47 6.21 -64.25
N THR A 459 8.45 5.06 -64.92
CA THR A 459 7.21 4.44 -65.42
C THR A 459 6.59 3.59 -64.33
N ASN A 460 5.31 3.81 -64.04
CA ASN A 460 4.55 2.91 -63.17
C ASN A 460 4.17 1.63 -63.91
N ARG A 461 4.26 0.49 -63.23
CA ARG A 461 4.02 -0.86 -63.79
C ARG A 461 3.03 -1.70 -62.98
N GLY A 462 2.33 -1.12 -62.00
CA GLY A 462 1.40 -1.84 -61.12
C GLY A 462 0.07 -2.24 -61.76
N SER A 463 -0.01 -2.35 -63.09
CA SER A 463 -1.19 -2.90 -63.78
C SER A 463 -0.80 -3.94 -64.83
N GLU A 464 0.48 -4.30 -64.88
CA GLU A 464 0.99 -5.33 -65.78
C GLU A 464 0.72 -6.70 -65.17
N GLN A 465 0.38 -7.68 -66.02
CA GLN A 465 0.12 -9.07 -65.59
C GLN A 465 1.39 -9.85 -65.17
N SER A 466 2.56 -9.19 -65.21
CA SER A 466 3.88 -9.79 -65.07
C SER A 466 4.73 -8.96 -64.13
N LEU A 467 5.35 -9.63 -63.15
CA LEU A 467 6.29 -9.02 -62.20
C LEU A 467 7.71 -9.49 -62.54
N TYR A 468 8.63 -8.55 -62.75
CA TYR A 468 9.99 -8.86 -63.18
C TYR A 468 11.00 -8.60 -62.05
N VAL A 469 11.59 -9.68 -61.54
CA VAL A 469 12.82 -9.61 -60.75
C VAL A 469 13.99 -9.76 -61.72
N ARG A 470 14.87 -8.76 -61.81
CA ARG A 470 16.01 -8.76 -62.75
C ARG A 470 17.32 -8.65 -62.00
N SER A 471 18.33 -9.35 -62.51
CA SER A 471 19.67 -9.39 -61.95
C SER A 471 20.31 -8.01 -61.82
N SER A 472 21.25 -7.89 -60.89
CA SER A 472 21.86 -6.62 -60.47
C SER A 472 20.83 -5.58 -60.01
N ASN A 473 19.69 -6.03 -59.45
CA ASN A 473 18.58 -5.19 -59.00
C ASN A 473 18.07 -4.22 -60.07
N ARG A 474 18.12 -4.64 -61.34
CA ARG A 474 17.59 -3.83 -62.46
C ARG A 474 16.06 -3.85 -62.52
N GLY A 475 15.46 -4.79 -61.79
CA GLY A 475 14.02 -5.03 -61.68
C GLY A 475 13.75 -5.55 -60.28
N GLU A 476 12.99 -4.79 -59.50
CA GLU A 476 12.61 -5.14 -58.14
C GLU A 476 11.08 -5.20 -58.06
N VAL A 477 10.56 -6.23 -57.39
CA VAL A 477 9.12 -6.43 -57.22
C VAL A 477 8.74 -5.99 -55.82
N TYR A 478 7.63 -5.28 -55.69
CA TYR A 478 7.04 -4.87 -54.43
C TYR A 478 5.67 -5.52 -54.31
N LEU A 479 5.40 -6.15 -53.17
CA LEU A 479 4.11 -6.74 -52.83
C LEU A 479 3.66 -6.13 -51.50
N ARG A 480 2.37 -5.87 -51.34
CA ARG A 480 1.77 -5.55 -50.04
C ARG A 480 0.60 -6.49 -49.77
N PHE A 481 0.50 -6.99 -48.55
CA PHE A 481 -0.62 -7.81 -48.08
C PHE A 481 -1.36 -7.08 -46.96
N ASP A 482 -2.68 -7.25 -46.93
CA ASP A 482 -3.55 -6.74 -45.88
C ASP A 482 -3.74 -7.81 -44.82
N LEU A 483 -3.28 -7.54 -43.60
CA LEU A 483 -3.31 -8.46 -42.47
C LEU A 483 -4.54 -8.26 -41.58
N SER A 484 -5.45 -7.33 -41.92
CA SER A 484 -6.66 -7.03 -41.12
C SER A 484 -7.67 -8.18 -41.06
N ALA A 485 -7.49 -9.21 -41.89
CA ALA A 485 -8.23 -10.47 -41.80
C ALA A 485 -7.86 -11.29 -40.55
N LEU A 486 -6.69 -11.04 -39.96
CA LEU A 486 -6.26 -11.72 -38.74
C LEU A 486 -7.01 -11.15 -37.52
N PRO A 487 -7.55 -12.02 -36.65
CA PRO A 487 -8.19 -11.58 -35.42
C PRO A 487 -7.16 -10.99 -34.44
N ALA A 488 -7.61 -10.05 -33.60
CA ALA A 488 -6.77 -9.46 -32.57
C ALA A 488 -6.24 -10.54 -31.60
N GLY A 489 -4.94 -10.51 -31.32
CA GLY A 489 -4.26 -11.50 -30.48
C GLY A 489 -3.88 -12.80 -31.18
N ALA A 490 -4.05 -12.89 -32.51
CA ALA A 490 -3.53 -14.01 -33.30
C ALA A 490 -2.00 -14.15 -33.11
N GLN A 491 -1.56 -15.38 -32.84
CA GLN A 491 -0.14 -15.73 -32.78
C GLN A 491 0.23 -16.51 -34.03
N ILE A 492 1.03 -15.92 -34.90
CA ILE A 492 1.50 -16.52 -36.14
C ILE A 492 2.49 -17.65 -35.82
N VAL A 493 2.12 -18.86 -36.21
CA VAL A 493 2.95 -20.06 -36.10
C VAL A 493 3.83 -20.19 -37.34
N GLU A 494 3.24 -20.00 -38.53
CA GLU A 494 3.95 -20.07 -39.81
C GLU A 494 3.49 -18.95 -40.74
N ALA A 495 4.43 -18.37 -41.50
CA ALA A 495 4.14 -17.49 -42.62
C ALA A 495 4.93 -17.95 -43.84
N ARG A 496 4.23 -18.17 -44.96
CA ARG A 496 4.80 -18.67 -46.21
C ARG A 496 4.46 -17.75 -47.37
N LEU A 497 5.48 -17.21 -48.02
CA LEU A 497 5.31 -16.47 -49.27
C LEU A 497 5.49 -17.42 -50.45
N THR A 498 4.48 -17.49 -51.33
CA THR A 498 4.46 -18.34 -52.51
C THR A 498 4.24 -17.51 -53.77
N MET A 499 5.08 -17.72 -54.80
CA MET A 499 4.93 -17.09 -56.12
C MET A 499 5.22 -18.09 -57.24
N ILE A 500 4.44 -18.02 -58.32
CA ILE A 500 4.65 -18.88 -59.50
C ILE A 500 5.40 -18.10 -60.58
N ALA A 501 6.61 -18.58 -60.90
CA ALA A 501 7.37 -18.11 -62.05
C ALA A 501 7.04 -18.94 -63.28
N TYR A 502 6.96 -18.30 -64.44
CA TYR A 502 6.75 -18.99 -65.72
C TYR A 502 7.86 -18.73 -66.74
N ASP A 503 8.78 -17.82 -66.43
CA ASP A 503 9.97 -17.55 -67.23
C ASP A 503 11.13 -17.12 -66.32
N GLY A 504 12.35 -17.34 -66.79
CA GLY A 504 13.54 -16.97 -66.07
C GLY A 504 14.81 -17.26 -66.84
N PHE A 505 15.90 -16.61 -66.43
CA PHE A 505 17.20 -16.82 -67.04
C PHE A 505 18.35 -16.75 -66.04
N ALA A 506 19.21 -17.76 -66.11
CA ALA A 506 20.41 -17.90 -65.31
C ALA A 506 21.64 -17.36 -66.04
N TYR A 507 22.16 -16.20 -65.64
CA TYR A 507 23.44 -15.68 -66.16
C TYR A 507 24.68 -16.30 -65.49
N GLY A 508 24.47 -17.20 -64.52
CA GLY A 508 25.49 -17.68 -63.57
C GLY A 508 25.60 -16.79 -62.33
N GLY A 509 26.18 -17.31 -61.24
CA GLY A 509 26.27 -16.61 -59.95
C GLY A 509 25.19 -17.03 -58.95
N ASP A 510 24.85 -16.15 -58.02
CA ASP A 510 23.80 -16.36 -57.02
C ASP A 510 22.41 -16.33 -57.69
N GLY A 511 21.74 -17.48 -57.67
CA GLY A 511 20.43 -17.70 -58.29
C GLY A 511 19.25 -17.33 -57.41
N ASN A 512 19.48 -16.88 -56.18
CA ASN A 512 18.42 -16.63 -55.22
C ASN A 512 17.61 -15.38 -55.57
N VAL A 513 16.31 -15.46 -55.30
CA VAL A 513 15.42 -14.30 -55.21
C VAL A 513 15.18 -14.05 -53.74
N TYR A 514 15.68 -12.91 -53.25
CA TYR A 514 15.63 -12.53 -51.85
C TYR A 514 14.45 -11.60 -51.60
N THR A 515 13.76 -11.86 -50.50
CA THR A 515 12.65 -11.04 -50.02
C THR A 515 13.10 -10.24 -48.80
N ARG A 516 12.75 -8.95 -48.76
CA ARG A 516 13.06 -8.04 -47.65
C ARG A 516 11.84 -7.24 -47.25
N LEU A 517 11.75 -6.89 -45.97
CA LEU A 517 10.71 -6.01 -45.46
C LEU A 517 10.82 -4.61 -46.04
N VAL A 518 9.69 -3.95 -46.27
CA VAL A 518 9.58 -2.54 -46.66
C VAL A 518 8.68 -1.89 -45.62
N SER A 519 9.26 -1.12 -44.70
CA SER A 519 8.55 -0.53 -43.56
C SER A 519 7.74 0.73 -43.89
N ASP A 520 7.69 1.13 -45.16
CA ASP A 520 6.92 2.29 -45.63
C ASP A 520 5.79 1.79 -46.51
N ASP A 521 4.60 1.68 -45.92
CA ASP A 521 3.38 1.23 -46.59
C ASP A 521 2.64 2.35 -47.34
N SER A 522 3.21 3.56 -47.42
CA SER A 522 2.56 4.69 -48.10
C SER A 522 2.59 4.59 -49.63
N TRP A 523 3.36 3.66 -50.18
CA TRP A 523 3.40 3.43 -51.63
C TRP A 523 2.05 2.95 -52.15
N THR A 524 1.76 3.30 -53.40
CA THR A 524 0.55 2.87 -54.09
C THR A 524 0.92 2.14 -55.37
N GLU A 525 0.18 1.09 -55.67
CA GLU A 525 0.31 0.28 -56.89
C GLU A 525 0.36 1.14 -58.17
N GLY A 526 -0.52 2.14 -58.28
CA GLY A 526 -0.55 3.06 -59.42
C GLY A 526 0.45 4.23 -59.37
N GLY A 527 1.21 4.37 -58.28
CA GLY A 527 2.12 5.50 -58.05
C GLY A 527 3.61 5.14 -57.99
N ILE A 528 3.93 3.91 -57.56
CA ILE A 528 5.32 3.44 -57.38
C ILE A 528 6.05 3.33 -58.73
N ASN A 529 7.32 3.73 -58.75
CA ASN A 529 8.22 3.65 -59.88
C ASN A 529 9.70 3.70 -59.40
N GLY A 530 10.65 3.62 -60.32
CA GLY A 530 12.09 3.60 -60.00
C GLY A 530 12.63 4.80 -59.23
N THR A 531 11.93 5.93 -59.26
CA THR A 531 12.37 7.19 -58.65
C THR A 531 11.77 7.48 -57.27
N ASN A 532 10.66 6.81 -56.91
CA ASN A 532 9.95 7.01 -55.65
C ASN A 532 9.70 5.73 -54.86
N LYS A 533 10.28 4.60 -55.28
CA LYS A 533 10.18 3.33 -54.56
C LYS A 533 10.70 3.47 -53.11
N PRO A 534 10.01 2.88 -52.12
CA PRO A 534 10.47 2.89 -50.75
C PRO A 534 11.72 2.01 -50.57
N ALA A 535 12.51 2.34 -49.55
CA ALA A 535 13.68 1.55 -49.19
C ALA A 535 13.25 0.24 -48.51
N ALA A 536 13.93 -0.86 -48.85
CA ALA A 536 13.78 -2.12 -48.15
C ALA A 536 14.83 -2.24 -47.04
N ALA A 537 14.53 -3.06 -46.04
CA ALA A 537 15.45 -3.42 -44.97
C ALA A 537 16.75 -4.06 -45.50
N ALA A 538 17.77 -4.12 -44.65
CA ALA A 538 19.04 -4.73 -44.99
C ALA A 538 18.95 -6.27 -45.01
N ASP A 539 18.25 -6.83 -44.03
CA ASP A 539 18.15 -8.27 -43.80
C ASP A 539 17.11 -8.92 -44.72
N ASN A 540 17.35 -10.19 -45.04
CA ASN A 540 16.44 -10.98 -45.85
C ASN A 540 15.45 -11.68 -44.93
N LEU A 541 14.15 -11.57 -45.26
CA LEU A 541 13.12 -12.40 -44.63
C LEU A 541 13.23 -13.85 -45.11
N GLY A 542 13.68 -14.06 -46.35
CA GLY A 542 13.92 -15.39 -46.90
C GLY A 542 14.26 -15.32 -48.38
N TYR A 543 14.42 -16.50 -48.99
CA TYR A 543 14.75 -16.62 -50.40
C TYR A 543 14.32 -17.96 -50.97
N TRP A 544 14.20 -18.02 -52.30
CA TRP A 544 14.12 -19.28 -53.04
C TRP A 544 15.03 -19.22 -54.27
N TRP A 545 15.33 -20.39 -54.82
CA TRP A 545 16.06 -20.54 -56.06
C TRP A 545 15.24 -21.35 -57.06
N LEU A 546 15.03 -20.79 -58.25
CA LEU A 546 14.40 -21.46 -59.39
C LEU A 546 15.43 -21.65 -60.50
N TRP A 547 15.35 -22.74 -61.26
CA TRP A 547 16.32 -23.05 -62.32
C TRP A 547 15.70 -23.09 -63.71
N TYR A 548 16.05 -22.14 -64.55
CA TYR A 548 15.67 -22.05 -65.96
C TYR A 548 16.89 -22.13 -66.89
N ASN A 549 16.85 -23.08 -67.84
CA ASN A 549 17.90 -23.27 -68.85
C ASN A 549 17.36 -23.03 -70.27
N HIS A 550 17.16 -21.74 -70.63
CA HIS A 550 16.88 -21.22 -71.99
C HIS A 550 15.71 -21.85 -72.80
N SER A 551 14.98 -22.84 -72.29
CA SER A 551 13.88 -23.55 -72.97
C SER A 551 12.68 -23.67 -72.04
N MET A 552 11.68 -22.82 -72.24
CA MET A 552 10.41 -22.75 -71.51
C MET A 552 9.52 -23.97 -71.79
N THR A 553 8.98 -24.61 -70.75
CA THR A 553 7.67 -25.28 -70.82
C THR A 553 6.99 -25.47 -69.46
N ASN A 554 7.71 -25.40 -68.33
CA ASN A 554 7.13 -25.69 -67.02
C ASN A 554 7.26 -24.49 -66.07
N GLU A 555 6.12 -24.07 -65.54
CA GLU A 555 6.03 -23.15 -64.39
C GLU A 555 6.78 -23.74 -63.19
N GLN A 556 7.39 -22.88 -62.38
CA GLN A 556 8.08 -23.27 -61.14
C GLN A 556 7.58 -22.42 -59.99
N THR A 557 7.40 -23.04 -58.83
CA THR A 557 6.95 -22.37 -57.61
C THR A 557 8.15 -21.97 -56.77
N GLY A 558 8.30 -20.66 -56.53
CA GLY A 558 9.17 -20.13 -55.50
C GLY A 558 8.38 -20.00 -54.20
N SER A 559 8.87 -20.61 -53.12
CA SER A 559 8.26 -20.46 -51.80
C SER A 559 9.32 -20.57 -50.71
N PHE A 560 9.15 -19.80 -49.63
CA PHE A 560 9.89 -20.01 -48.39
C PHE A 560 8.98 -19.74 -47.18
N SER A 561 9.36 -20.32 -46.06
CA SER A 561 8.78 -20.10 -44.75
C SER A 561 9.93 -20.06 -43.76
N THR A 562 10.03 -18.97 -43.01
CA THR A 562 11.18 -18.67 -42.14
C THR A 562 10.69 -17.97 -40.88
N VAL A 563 11.48 -18.10 -39.82
CA VAL A 563 11.24 -17.37 -38.56
C VAL A 563 11.23 -15.86 -38.81
N GLU A 564 12.12 -15.36 -39.65
CA GLU A 564 12.19 -13.93 -39.96
C GLU A 564 10.93 -13.41 -40.66
N LEU A 565 10.33 -14.18 -41.58
CA LEU A 565 9.06 -13.81 -42.20
C LEU A 565 7.90 -13.91 -41.22
N ARG A 566 7.83 -14.98 -40.43
CA ARG A 566 6.82 -15.15 -39.38
C ARG A 566 6.82 -13.97 -38.42
N ASP A 567 8.00 -13.59 -37.91
CA ASP A 567 8.16 -12.51 -36.94
C ASP A 567 7.83 -11.14 -37.56
N ALA A 568 8.20 -10.93 -38.83
CA ALA A 568 7.80 -9.73 -39.55
C ALA A 568 6.27 -9.65 -39.72
N VAL A 569 5.61 -10.74 -40.10
CA VAL A 569 4.14 -10.77 -40.20
C VAL A 569 3.48 -10.55 -38.84
N GLN A 570 3.99 -11.17 -37.76
CA GLN A 570 3.48 -10.96 -36.41
C GLN A 570 3.57 -9.47 -36.04
N THR A 571 4.75 -8.88 -36.20
CA THR A 571 5.01 -7.47 -35.85
C THR A 571 4.08 -6.53 -36.61
N GLU A 572 3.97 -6.69 -37.93
CA GLU A 572 3.11 -5.84 -38.74
C GLU A 572 1.61 -6.08 -38.46
N SER A 573 1.20 -7.32 -38.14
CA SER A 573 -0.19 -7.63 -37.78
C SER A 573 -0.64 -6.91 -36.50
N GLU A 574 0.25 -6.80 -35.51
CA GLU A 574 0.04 -6.07 -34.26
C GLU A 574 0.18 -4.54 -34.42
N GLY A 575 0.92 -4.13 -35.46
CA GLY A 575 1.17 -2.74 -35.80
C GLY A 575 0.07 -2.12 -36.66
N ASP A 576 0.33 -1.96 -37.95
CA ASP A 576 -0.57 -1.28 -38.89
C ASP A 576 -1.43 -2.24 -39.74
N SER A 577 -1.30 -3.55 -39.49
CA SER A 577 -1.96 -4.63 -40.19
C SER A 577 -1.66 -4.65 -41.70
N GLN A 578 -0.47 -4.20 -42.13
CA GLN A 578 0.00 -4.30 -43.50
C GLN A 578 1.43 -4.79 -43.55
N ILE A 579 1.72 -5.73 -44.46
CA ILE A 579 3.12 -6.11 -44.71
C ILE A 579 3.48 -5.83 -46.16
N SER A 580 4.42 -4.91 -46.35
CA SER A 580 5.08 -4.66 -47.63
C SER A 580 6.42 -5.37 -47.72
N VAL A 581 6.67 -6.05 -48.84
CA VAL A 581 7.93 -6.74 -49.10
C VAL A 581 8.48 -6.39 -50.48
N ARG A 582 9.82 -6.39 -50.58
CA ARG A 582 10.55 -6.22 -51.83
C ARG A 582 11.31 -7.49 -52.18
N LEU A 583 11.12 -7.97 -53.40
CA LEU A 583 11.87 -9.06 -54.01
C LEU A 583 12.92 -8.53 -54.97
N HIS A 584 14.11 -9.09 -54.89
CA HIS A 584 15.25 -8.70 -55.71
C HIS A 584 16.22 -9.87 -55.95
N SER A 585 17.07 -9.76 -56.97
CA SER A 585 18.14 -10.73 -57.22
C SER A 585 19.40 -10.07 -57.75
N SER A 586 20.55 -10.59 -57.32
CA SER A 586 21.86 -10.12 -57.74
C SER A 586 22.30 -10.72 -59.09
N GLY A 587 21.97 -11.99 -59.36
CA GLY A 587 22.44 -12.75 -60.52
C GLY A 587 21.36 -13.34 -61.42
N TYR A 588 20.08 -13.24 -61.04
CA TYR A 588 19.01 -14.01 -61.65
C TYR A 588 17.88 -13.15 -62.22
N ASP A 589 17.39 -13.48 -63.42
CA ASP A 589 16.17 -12.89 -63.99
C ASP A 589 15.02 -13.89 -63.83
N THR A 590 13.90 -13.48 -63.24
CA THR A 590 12.67 -14.29 -63.12
C THR A 590 11.43 -13.45 -63.36
N THR A 591 10.44 -14.05 -64.01
CA THR A 591 9.15 -13.44 -64.27
C THR A 591 8.05 -14.21 -63.57
N TYR A 592 7.28 -13.51 -62.74
CA TYR A 592 6.16 -14.04 -61.97
C TYR A 592 4.84 -13.49 -62.49
N TYR A 593 3.74 -14.18 -62.18
CA TYR A 593 2.40 -13.63 -62.37
C TYR A 593 2.12 -12.53 -61.34
N SER A 594 1.49 -11.45 -61.76
CA SER A 594 0.97 -10.41 -60.87
C SER A 594 -0.44 -10.76 -60.38
N ARG A 595 -0.97 -9.93 -59.48
CA ARG A 595 -2.35 -9.98 -59.00
C ARG A 595 -3.38 -9.68 -60.10
N GLU A 596 -3.00 -8.94 -61.15
CA GLU A 596 -3.84 -8.68 -62.33
C GLU A 596 -3.97 -9.91 -63.24
N TYR A 597 -3.16 -10.95 -63.00
CA TYR A 597 -3.27 -12.17 -63.78
C TYR A 597 -4.64 -12.82 -63.60
N SER A 598 -5.22 -13.32 -64.69
CA SER A 598 -6.61 -13.78 -64.72
C SER A 598 -6.85 -15.04 -63.89
N ASP A 599 -5.81 -15.87 -63.71
CA ASP A 599 -5.90 -17.09 -62.91
C ASP A 599 -5.44 -16.82 -61.47
N ALA A 600 -6.39 -16.74 -60.54
CA ALA A 600 -6.13 -16.51 -59.12
C ALA A 600 -5.23 -17.59 -58.49
N ALA A 601 -5.24 -18.82 -59.02
CA ALA A 601 -4.40 -19.89 -58.50
C ALA A 601 -2.89 -19.62 -58.70
N LYS A 602 -2.53 -18.73 -59.65
CA LYS A 602 -1.14 -18.41 -59.99
C LYS A 602 -0.62 -17.10 -59.42
N ARG A 603 -1.49 -16.31 -58.79
CA ARG A 603 -1.11 -15.04 -58.17
C ARG A 603 -0.18 -15.25 -56.99
N PRO A 604 0.60 -14.24 -56.59
CA PRO A 604 1.35 -14.27 -55.33
C PRO A 604 0.41 -14.53 -54.16
N LYS A 605 0.87 -15.30 -53.17
CA LYS A 605 0.10 -15.64 -51.96
C LYS A 605 0.98 -15.54 -50.73
N LEU A 606 0.40 -15.01 -49.65
CA LEU A 606 0.93 -15.12 -48.30
C LEU A 606 0.01 -16.06 -47.52
N GLU A 607 0.50 -17.26 -47.24
CA GLU A 607 -0.21 -18.30 -46.48
C GLU A 607 0.24 -18.21 -45.03
N LEU A 608 -0.71 -18.00 -44.12
CA LEU A 608 -0.48 -17.80 -42.69
C LEU A 608 -1.14 -18.93 -41.91
N GLN A 609 -0.42 -19.47 -40.94
CA GLN A 609 -0.98 -20.34 -39.91
C GLN A 609 -0.85 -19.66 -38.57
N TYR A 610 -1.95 -19.61 -37.79
CA TYR A 610 -1.96 -18.95 -36.49
C TYR A 610 -2.86 -19.66 -35.49
N VAL A 611 -2.63 -19.38 -34.21
CA VAL A 611 -3.49 -19.82 -33.10
C VAL A 611 -4.12 -18.62 -32.40
N LEU A 612 -5.24 -18.87 -31.71
CA LEU A 612 -5.90 -17.91 -30.83
C LEU A 612 -5.71 -18.36 -29.37
N PRO A 613 -4.90 -17.64 -28.58
CA PRO A 613 -4.53 -18.02 -27.22
C PRO A 613 -5.58 -17.67 -26.15
#